data_AF-A0A6P1IUD2-F1
#
_entry.id   AF-A0A6P1IUD2-F1
#
_cell.length_a   1.000
_cell.length_b   1.000
_cell.length_c   1.000
_cell.angle_alpha   90.00
_cell.angle_beta   90.00
_cell.angle_gamma   90.00
#
_symmetry.space_group_name_H-M   'P 1'
#
loop_
_entity.id
_entity.type
_entity.pdbx_description
1 polymer ?
#
loop_
_entity_poly.entity_id
_entity_poly.type
_entity_poly.pdbx_seq_one_letter_code
_entity_poly.pdbx_strand_id
1 'polypeptide(L)'
;MTAKLFLETEVAHEVWQLFREIEAEMQLREPLNMYLAGGAAMHLYDGDRVPKDVDAIVDARHWGLAPHLCVPTPRLALDPGYFETKSCLPERFRDRANRLNAGTSLLQRHVVPPSTWQSAS
;
A
#
# COMPACT_ATOMS: atom_id res chain seq x y z
N MET A 1 -6.73 17.32 -10.46
CA MET A 1 -7.60 16.25 -11.00
C MET A 1 -7.18 14.96 -10.32
N THR A 2 -8.05 14.34 -9.52
CA THR A 2 -7.78 13.01 -8.96
C THR A 2 -7.84 12.01 -10.11
N ALA A 3 -6.79 11.22 -10.30
CA ALA A 3 -6.77 10.20 -11.35
C ALA A 3 -7.91 9.20 -11.11
N LYS A 4 -8.56 8.74 -12.19
CA LYS A 4 -9.52 7.63 -12.10
C LYS A 4 -8.75 6.37 -11.70
N LEU A 5 -9.21 5.68 -10.66
CA LEU A 5 -8.63 4.43 -10.20
C LEU A 5 -9.54 3.24 -10.58
N PHE A 6 -8.93 2.11 -10.86
CA PHE A 6 -9.58 0.82 -11.15
C PHE A 6 -9.73 0.03 -9.85
N LEU A 7 -10.76 0.34 -9.06
CA LEU A 7 -10.96 -0.22 -7.72
C LEU A 7 -11.89 -1.46 -7.67
N GLU A 8 -12.53 -1.80 -8.79
CA GLU A 8 -13.52 -2.90 -8.90
C GLU A 8 -12.94 -4.17 -9.54
N THR A 9 -11.63 -4.20 -9.80
CA THR A 9 -10.95 -5.37 -10.39
C THR A 9 -10.73 -6.45 -9.33
N GLU A 10 -10.52 -7.69 -9.77
CA GLU A 10 -10.17 -8.79 -8.86
C GLU A 10 -8.89 -8.47 -8.05
N VAL A 11 -7.87 -7.93 -8.69
CA VAL A 11 -6.61 -7.51 -8.04
C VAL A 11 -6.87 -6.41 -7.01
N ALA A 12 -7.70 -5.41 -7.33
CA ALA A 12 -8.05 -4.38 -6.37
C ALA A 12 -8.74 -4.97 -5.14
N HIS A 13 -9.68 -5.91 -5.33
CA HIS A 13 -10.31 -6.63 -4.22
C HIS A 13 -9.29 -7.43 -3.39
N GLU A 14 -8.32 -8.10 -4.01
CA GLU A 14 -7.25 -8.82 -3.31
C GLU A 14 -6.37 -7.86 -2.48
N VAL A 15 -6.01 -6.70 -3.02
CA VAL A 15 -5.31 -5.64 -2.27
C VAL A 15 -6.14 -5.16 -1.07
N TRP A 16 -7.45 -5.00 -1.23
CA TRP A 16 -8.34 -4.63 -0.13
C TRP A 16 -8.44 -5.71 0.96
N GLN A 17 -8.42 -7.00 0.57
CA GLN A 17 -8.38 -8.11 1.53
C GLN A 17 -7.11 -8.05 2.36
N LEU A 18 -5.95 -7.93 1.70
CA LEU A 18 -4.66 -7.83 2.37
C LEU A 18 -4.62 -6.66 3.36
N PHE A 19 -5.14 -5.49 3.01
CA PHE A 19 -5.22 -4.36 3.94
C PHE A 19 -6.09 -4.63 5.17
N ARG A 20 -7.19 -5.39 5.04
CA ARG A 20 -8.03 -5.75 6.19
C ARG A 20 -7.34 -6.75 7.12
N GLU A 21 -6.61 -7.70 6.54
CA GLU A 21 -5.81 -8.66 7.31
C GLU A 21 -4.70 -7.94 8.07
N ILE A 22 -3.97 -7.04 7.41
CA ILE A 22 -2.95 -6.18 8.04
C ILE A 22 -3.56 -5.37 9.19
N GLU A 23 -4.70 -4.72 8.97
CA GLU A 23 -5.35 -3.91 10.01
C GLU A 23 -5.79 -4.74 11.22
N ALA A 24 -6.31 -5.94 10.99
CA ALA A 24 -6.76 -6.85 12.05
C ALA A 24 -5.58 -7.36 12.90
N GLU A 25 -4.49 -7.78 12.26
CA GLU A 25 -3.30 -8.32 12.91
C GLU A 25 -2.48 -7.25 13.65
N MET A 26 -2.36 -6.05 13.08
CA MET A 26 -1.63 -4.93 13.71
C MET A 26 -2.24 -4.45 15.03
N GLN A 27 -3.53 -4.75 15.28
CA GLN A 27 -4.28 -4.26 16.44
C GLN A 27 -4.08 -2.76 16.68
N LEU A 28 -4.17 -1.96 15.61
CA LEU A 28 -3.84 -0.54 15.62
C LEU A 28 -4.62 0.20 16.71
N ARG A 29 -3.92 0.98 17.52
CA ARG A 29 -4.52 1.87 18.55
C ARG A 29 -4.56 3.33 18.13
N GLU A 30 -3.85 3.65 17.06
CA GLU A 30 -3.76 4.98 16.46
C GLU A 30 -3.71 4.85 14.93
N PRO A 31 -4.04 5.91 14.19
CA PRO A 31 -3.99 5.87 12.74
C PRO A 31 -2.58 5.60 12.20
N LEU A 32 -2.47 4.65 11.28
CA LEU A 32 -1.23 4.31 10.57
C LEU A 32 -1.38 4.64 9.09
N ASN A 33 -0.47 5.45 8.54
CA ASN A 33 -0.43 5.69 7.10
C ASN A 33 0.35 4.57 6.40
N MET A 34 -0.28 3.95 5.41
CA MET A 34 0.29 2.95 4.52
C MET A 34 0.21 3.43 3.08
N TYR A 35 1.34 3.34 2.37
CA TYR A 35 1.50 3.81 1.01
C TYR A 35 1.75 2.64 0.08
N LEU A 36 0.76 2.32 -0.75
CA LEU A 36 0.86 1.35 -1.83
C LEU A 36 1.67 1.93 -2.98
N ALA A 37 2.70 1.21 -3.39
CA ALA A 37 3.56 1.54 -4.52
C ALA A 37 3.69 0.32 -5.46
N GLY A 38 4.64 0.40 -6.38
CA GLY A 38 5.04 -0.70 -7.26
C GLY A 38 3.91 -1.40 -8.03
N GLY A 39 4.04 -2.70 -8.27
CA GLY A 39 3.20 -3.44 -9.22
C GLY A 39 1.70 -3.25 -8.98
N ALA A 40 1.30 -3.39 -7.72
CA ALA A 40 -0.08 -3.29 -7.27
C ALA A 40 -0.64 -1.87 -7.38
N ALA A 41 0.16 -0.84 -7.06
CA ALA A 41 -0.28 0.54 -7.26
C ALA A 41 -0.53 0.86 -8.74
N MET A 42 0.34 0.40 -9.65
CA MET A 42 0.12 0.60 -11.10
C MET A 42 -1.17 -0.04 -11.57
N HIS A 43 -1.50 -1.24 -11.11
CA HIS A 43 -2.77 -1.88 -11.42
C HIS A 43 -3.96 -0.98 -11.07
N LEU A 44 -3.92 -0.31 -9.90
CA LEU A 44 -5.00 0.60 -9.53
C LEU A 44 -5.12 1.82 -10.47
N TYR A 45 -4.08 2.17 -11.23
CA TYR A 45 -4.12 3.27 -12.21
C TYR A 45 -4.43 2.82 -13.64
N ASP A 46 -4.03 1.61 -14.05
CA ASP A 46 -4.17 1.14 -15.43
C ASP A 46 -5.18 -0.01 -15.61
N GLY A 47 -5.47 -0.78 -14.56
CA GLY A 47 -6.37 -1.93 -14.59
C GLY A 47 -5.80 -3.19 -15.27
N ASP A 48 -4.60 -3.10 -15.83
CA ASP A 48 -4.04 -4.11 -16.74
C ASP A 48 -2.87 -4.87 -16.11
N ARG A 49 -2.10 -4.22 -15.23
CA ARG A 49 -0.88 -4.83 -14.69
C ARG A 49 -1.22 -5.93 -13.69
N VAL A 50 -0.74 -7.15 -13.90
CA VAL A 50 -0.91 -8.24 -12.92
C VAL A 50 0.27 -8.23 -11.93
N PRO A 51 0.11 -7.77 -10.68
CA PRO A 51 1.17 -7.80 -9.68
C PRO A 51 1.46 -9.23 -9.20
N LYS A 52 2.70 -9.48 -8.77
CA LYS A 52 3.08 -10.73 -8.09
C LYS A 52 3.06 -10.59 -6.57
N ASP A 53 3.12 -9.36 -6.11
CA ASP A 53 3.30 -8.95 -4.73
C ASP A 53 2.72 -7.54 -4.53
N VAL A 54 2.65 -7.14 -3.26
CA VAL A 54 2.18 -5.83 -2.83
C VAL A 54 3.33 -5.08 -2.17
N ASP A 55 3.72 -4.01 -2.85
CA ASP A 55 4.72 -3.06 -2.42
C ASP A 55 4.09 -2.01 -1.49
N ALA A 56 4.33 -2.09 -0.17
CA ALA A 56 3.74 -1.17 0.80
C ALA A 56 4.78 -0.54 1.74
N ILE A 57 4.64 0.76 1.99
CA ILE A 57 5.52 1.52 2.90
C ILE A 57 4.71 2.07 4.06
N VAL A 58 5.23 1.96 5.28
CA VAL A 58 4.66 2.51 6.52
C VAL A 58 5.69 3.39 7.26
N ASP A 59 5.26 4.20 8.23
CA ASP A 59 6.19 4.97 9.08
C ASP A 59 7.05 4.01 9.94
N ALA A 60 8.34 4.31 10.05
CA ALA A 60 9.33 3.49 10.74
C ALA A 60 8.99 3.25 12.23
N ARG A 61 8.19 4.13 12.85
CA ARG A 61 7.73 3.97 14.24
C ARG A 61 6.85 2.74 14.49
N HIS A 62 6.26 2.16 13.44
CA HIS A 62 5.31 1.05 13.53
C HIS A 62 5.89 -0.30 13.06
N TRP A 63 7.20 -0.36 12.76
CA TRP A 63 7.90 -1.55 12.25
C TRP A 63 7.81 -2.77 13.16
N GLY A 64 7.89 -2.58 14.48
CA GLY A 64 7.88 -3.68 15.45
C GLY A 64 6.56 -4.45 15.54
N LEU A 65 5.51 -4.01 14.85
CA LEU A 65 4.16 -4.56 14.95
C LEU A 65 3.85 -5.68 13.95
N ALA A 66 4.72 -5.97 12.96
CA ALA A 66 4.28 -6.74 11.79
C ALA A 66 5.28 -7.65 11.03
N PRO A 67 6.28 -8.31 11.65
CA PRO A 67 7.10 -9.29 10.92
C PRO A 67 6.29 -10.49 10.36
N HIS A 68 5.10 -10.74 10.93
CA HIS A 68 4.16 -11.78 10.50
C HIS A 68 3.12 -11.27 9.48
N LEU A 69 3.24 -10.06 8.93
CA LEU A 69 2.34 -9.60 7.84
C LEU A 69 2.88 -9.90 6.45
N CYS A 70 4.10 -10.43 6.37
CA CYS A 70 4.68 -10.98 5.14
C CYS A 70 4.07 -12.32 4.73
N VAL A 71 2.92 -12.73 5.30
CA VAL A 71 2.26 -13.98 4.91
C VAL A 71 1.37 -13.76 3.68
N PRO A 72 1.31 -14.76 2.78
CA PRO A 72 0.55 -14.64 1.56
C PRO A 72 -0.96 -14.68 1.83
N THR A 73 -1.71 -13.75 1.21
CA THR A 73 -3.08 -14.09 0.80
C THR A 73 -2.99 -15.18 -0.28
N PRO A 74 -4.08 -15.86 -0.67
CA PRO A 74 -4.04 -16.91 -1.69
C PRO A 74 -3.40 -16.52 -3.04
N ARG A 75 -3.22 -15.22 -3.32
CA ARG A 75 -2.63 -14.70 -4.57
C ARG A 75 -1.66 -13.53 -4.42
N LEU A 76 -1.80 -12.65 -3.42
CA LEU A 76 -0.91 -11.49 -3.20
C LEU A 76 -0.35 -11.47 -1.78
N ALA A 77 0.96 -11.39 -1.65
CA ALA A 77 1.65 -11.18 -0.38
C ALA A 77 2.27 -9.78 -0.36
N LEU A 78 2.48 -9.22 0.84
CA LEU A 78 3.41 -8.10 0.96
C LEU A 78 4.80 -8.56 0.50
N ASP A 79 5.46 -7.77 -0.36
CA ASP A 79 6.87 -8.01 -0.68
C ASP A 79 7.70 -7.73 0.58
N PRO A 80 8.38 -8.72 1.18
CA PRO A 80 9.22 -8.52 2.35
C PRO A 80 10.41 -7.58 2.09
N GLY A 81 10.86 -7.49 0.83
CA GLY A 81 11.92 -6.61 0.38
C GLY A 81 11.45 -5.17 0.13
N TYR A 82 10.17 -4.97 -0.22
CA TYR A 82 9.59 -3.64 -0.44
C TYR A 82 8.84 -3.09 0.79
N PHE A 83 8.52 -3.93 1.78
CA PHE A 83 8.34 -3.48 3.16
C PHE A 83 9.68 -3.00 3.73
N GLU A 84 10.40 -2.17 2.97
CA GLU A 84 11.59 -1.47 3.38
C GLU A 84 11.12 -0.28 4.22
N THR A 85 11.46 -0.32 5.50
CA THR A 85 11.65 0.88 6.32
C THR A 85 12.70 1.74 5.65
N LYS A 86 12.31 2.57 4.68
CA LYS A 86 13.11 3.77 4.44
C LYS A 86 12.95 4.58 5.71
N SER A 87 14.07 4.75 6.42
CA SER A 87 14.20 5.51 7.67
C SER A 87 13.47 6.86 7.63
N CYS A 88 13.20 7.35 6.41
CA CYS A 88 12.19 8.35 6.10
C CYS A 88 11.32 7.88 4.92
N LEU A 89 9.99 7.79 5.10
CA LEU A 89 9.04 7.79 3.99
C LEU A 89 9.34 9.01 3.09
N PRO A 90 9.60 8.83 1.78
CA PRO A 90 9.94 9.95 0.91
C PRO A 90 8.86 11.03 0.93
N GLU A 91 9.26 12.29 1.10
CA GLU A 91 8.34 13.44 1.14
C GLU A 91 7.41 13.46 -0.08
N ARG A 92 7.97 13.22 -1.28
CA ARG A 92 7.23 13.08 -2.54
C ARG A 92 6.11 12.04 -2.52
N PHE A 93 6.17 11.01 -1.68
CA PHE A 93 5.08 10.02 -1.55
C PHE A 93 3.94 10.59 -0.73
N ARG A 94 4.22 11.36 0.32
CA ARG A 94 3.18 12.04 1.12
C ARG A 94 2.43 13.08 0.30
N ASP A 95 3.17 13.87 -0.48
CA ASP A 95 2.59 15.00 -1.21
C ASP A 95 1.74 14.57 -2.41
N ARG A 96 2.07 13.42 -3.00
CA ARG A 96 1.49 13.00 -4.29
C ARG A 96 0.57 11.78 -4.19
N ALA A 97 0.55 11.07 -3.06
CA ALA A 97 -0.30 9.90 -2.93
C ALA A 97 -1.79 10.27 -2.86
N ASN A 98 -2.60 9.46 -3.53
CA ASN A 98 -4.05 9.58 -3.47
C ASN A 98 -4.58 8.72 -2.33
N ARG A 99 -5.42 9.29 -1.46
CA ARG A 99 -6.06 8.52 -0.39
C ARG A 99 -7.05 7.53 -1.00
N LEU A 100 -6.93 6.26 -0.63
CA LEU A 100 -7.83 5.19 -1.05
C LEU A 100 -9.04 5.06 -0.12
N ASN A 101 -8.92 5.47 1.15
CA ASN A 101 -9.98 5.34 2.14
C ASN A 101 -10.87 6.58 2.28
N ALA A 102 -12.17 6.34 2.48
CA ALA A 102 -13.14 7.30 2.99
C ALA A 102 -13.77 6.90 4.35
N GLY A 103 -13.36 5.76 4.94
CA GLY A 103 -13.99 5.18 6.15
C GLY A 103 -13.23 5.39 7.47
N THR A 104 -13.69 4.73 8.54
CA THR A 104 -13.19 4.83 9.94
C THR A 104 -11.99 3.92 10.26
N SER A 105 -11.36 3.33 9.23
CA SER A 105 -10.19 2.47 9.38
C SER A 105 -9.02 3.24 10.01
N LEU A 106 -8.31 2.63 10.94
CA LEU A 106 -7.07 3.19 11.50
C LEU A 106 -5.92 3.01 10.51
N LEU A 107 -5.96 1.99 9.66
CA LEU A 107 -5.03 1.85 8.54
C LEU A 107 -5.41 2.81 7.40
N GLN A 108 -4.81 4.00 7.38
CA GLN A 108 -4.96 5.00 6.34
C GLN A 108 -4.21 4.58 5.08
N ARG A 109 -4.97 4.21 4.04
CA ARG A 109 -4.44 3.67 2.80
C ARG A 109 -4.27 4.77 1.77
N HIS A 110 -3.10 4.82 1.16
CA HIS A 110 -2.73 5.76 0.12
C HIS A 110 -2.13 5.00 -1.05
N VAL A 111 -2.39 5.45 -2.29
CA VAL A 111 -1.76 4.90 -3.49
C VAL A 111 -0.86 5.95 -4.13
N VAL A 112 0.40 5.57 -4.36
CA VAL A 112 1.39 6.47 -4.93
C VAL A 112 1.28 6.44 -6.47
N PRO A 113 1.14 7.59 -7.16
CA PRO A 113 1.10 7.62 -8.61
C PRO A 113 2.39 7.08 -9.25
N PRO A 114 2.33 6.38 -10.40
CA PRO A 114 3.50 5.84 -11.08
C PRO A 114 4.57 6.90 -11.41
N SER A 115 4.11 8.12 -11.75
CA SER A 115 4.99 9.27 -12.03
C SER A 115 5.75 9.79 -10.80
N THR A 116 5.51 9.24 -9.61
CA THR A 116 6.22 9.59 -8.37
C THR A 116 7.46 8.72 -8.15
N TRP A 117 7.57 7.59 -8.86
CA TRP A 117 8.66 6.63 -8.66
C TRP A 117 9.82 6.86 -9.62
N GLN A 118 9.55 7.45 -10.79
CA GLN A 118 10.54 7.67 -11.86
C GLN A 118 11.49 8.84 -11.59
N SER A 119 11.39 9.52 -10.45
CA SER A 119 12.30 10.62 -10.05
C SER A 119 13.33 10.14 -9.03
N ALA A 120 14.19 9.22 -9.46
CA ALA A 120 15.48 8.92 -8.85
C ALA A 120 16.38 8.35 -9.96
N SER A 121 16.79 9.24 -10.87
CA SER A 121 17.89 9.02 -11.81
C SER A 121 19.00 10.01 -11.43
#